data_AF-A0A1G3LZB9-F1
#
_entry.id   AF-A0A1G3LZB9-F1
#
_cell.length_a   1.000
_cell.length_b   1.000
_cell.length_c   1.000
_cell.angle_alpha   90.00
_cell.angle_beta   90.00
_cell.angle_gamma   90.00
#
_symmetry.space_group_name_H-M   'P 1'
#
loop_
_entity.id
_entity.type
_entity.pdbx_description
1 polymer ?
#
loop_
_entity_poly.entity_id
_entity_poly.type
_entity_poly.pdbx_seq_one_letter_code
_entity_poly.pdbx_strand_id
1 'polypeptide(L)'
;MSDSNNVTPQTTGTTAQKAPKSTGLRQKIFNAVGWLAFALLAPPVLTMFKLPQLQALITTNIGAWGSPLALVIYFYVILFLRVFFGSDQRYTPVLLGYALSFLYFSIALDIGFMSWLYDLAHRVPFLSYDAMSLIAGVVVIFLSNALSGVKKANWIVDAIVLALLPAGALVAAGIYLPNLLGF
;
A
#
# COMPACT_ATOMS: atom_id res chain seq x y z
N MET A 1 -49.95 38.00 -42.24
CA MET A 1 -48.82 38.17 -41.30
C MET A 1 -48.82 36.97 -40.40
N SER A 2 -48.01 35.98 -40.76
CA SER A 2 -47.70 34.83 -39.93
C SER A 2 -46.54 35.24 -39.04
N ASP A 3 -46.69 35.12 -37.72
CA ASP A 3 -45.52 34.99 -36.86
C ASP A 3 -45.82 33.92 -35.80
N SER A 4 -44.90 32.97 -35.81
CA SER A 4 -45.00 31.65 -35.22
C SER A 4 -44.47 31.66 -33.79
N ASN A 5 -45.10 30.83 -32.97
CA ASN A 5 -44.67 30.33 -31.66
C ASN A 5 -43.14 30.31 -31.45
N ASN A 6 -42.69 30.81 -30.29
CA ASN A 6 -41.45 30.33 -29.71
C ASN A 6 -41.63 30.05 -28.21
N VAL A 7 -42.15 28.85 -27.95
CA VAL A 7 -42.13 28.21 -26.63
C VAL A 7 -40.68 27.86 -26.35
N THR A 8 -40.07 28.48 -25.34
CA THR A 8 -38.73 28.14 -24.87
C THR A 8 -38.80 26.81 -24.10
N PRO A 9 -38.15 25.72 -24.56
CA PRO A 9 -38.03 24.52 -23.74
C PRO A 9 -36.91 24.75 -22.71
N GLN A 10 -37.25 24.65 -21.43
CA GLN A 10 -36.29 24.52 -20.35
C GLN A 10 -35.45 23.27 -20.61
N THR A 11 -34.17 23.45 -20.94
CA THR A 11 -33.19 22.38 -20.93
C THR A 11 -32.96 21.97 -19.48
N THR A 12 -33.66 20.93 -19.03
CA THR A 12 -33.30 20.16 -17.85
C THR A 12 -31.86 19.70 -17.99
N GLY A 13 -30.98 20.32 -17.22
CA GLY A 13 -29.61 19.86 -17.00
C GLY A 13 -29.64 18.53 -16.27
N THR A 14 -29.87 17.45 -17.01
CA THR A 14 -29.61 16.10 -16.54
C THR A 14 -28.10 16.00 -16.39
N THR A 15 -27.60 16.19 -15.16
CA THR A 15 -26.28 15.72 -14.76
C THR A 15 -26.17 14.28 -15.21
N ALA A 16 -25.44 14.04 -16.30
CA ALA A 16 -25.11 12.71 -16.75
C ALA A 16 -24.31 12.06 -15.62
N GLN A 17 -25.03 11.34 -14.76
CA GLN A 17 -24.48 10.41 -13.80
C GLN A 17 -23.64 9.46 -14.64
N LYS A 18 -22.34 9.65 -14.55
CA LYS A 18 -21.32 8.85 -15.20
C LYS A 18 -21.58 7.42 -14.76
N ALA A 19 -22.21 6.64 -15.65
CA ALA A 19 -22.50 5.24 -15.38
C ALA A 19 -21.23 4.58 -14.84
N PRO A 20 -21.34 3.74 -13.79
CA PRO A 20 -20.17 3.02 -13.29
C PRO A 20 -19.61 2.23 -14.47
N LYS A 21 -18.41 2.62 -14.94
CA LYS A 21 -17.70 1.90 -16.01
C LYS A 21 -17.73 0.43 -15.61
N SER A 22 -18.34 -0.40 -16.47
CA SER A 22 -18.37 -1.84 -16.26
C SER A 22 -16.95 -2.28 -15.95
N THR A 23 -16.74 -2.79 -14.74
CA THR A 23 -15.44 -3.22 -14.25
C THR A 23 -15.04 -4.40 -15.13
N GLY A 24 -14.22 -4.13 -16.16
CA GLY A 24 -13.83 -5.14 -17.14
C GLY A 24 -13.23 -6.37 -16.45
N LEU A 25 -13.35 -7.54 -17.06
CA LEU A 25 -12.81 -8.80 -16.53
C LEU A 25 -11.35 -8.65 -16.07
N ARG A 26 -10.54 -7.92 -16.86
CA ARG A 26 -9.17 -7.52 -16.55
C ARG A 26 -9.06 -6.82 -15.19
N GLN A 27 -9.90 -5.83 -14.92
CA GLN A 27 -9.88 -5.07 -13.67
C GLN A 27 -10.30 -5.92 -12.47
N LYS A 28 -11.25 -6.85 -12.64
CA LYS A 28 -11.61 -7.82 -11.58
C LYS A 28 -10.45 -8.75 -11.22
N ILE A 29 -9.77 -9.29 -12.24
CA ILE A 29 -8.59 -10.15 -12.05
C ILE A 29 -7.49 -9.38 -11.29
N PHE A 30 -7.14 -8.17 -11.72
CA PHE A 30 -6.10 -7.39 -11.05
C PHE A 30 -6.49 -6.90 -9.65
N ASN A 31 -7.78 -6.71 -9.38
CA ASN A 31 -8.24 -6.46 -8.02
C ASN A 31 -8.02 -7.70 -7.13
N ALA A 32 -8.39 -8.89 -7.60
CA ALA A 32 -8.15 -10.15 -6.88
C ALA A 32 -6.66 -10.42 -6.64
N VAL A 33 -5.82 -10.18 -7.66
CA VAL A 33 -4.35 -10.26 -7.57
C VAL A 33 -3.81 -9.29 -6.50
N GLY A 34 -4.35 -8.07 -6.44
CA GLY A 34 -4.00 -7.12 -5.39
C GLY A 34 -4.36 -7.62 -3.99
N TRP A 35 -5.57 -8.15 -3.80
CA TRP A 35 -5.98 -8.73 -2.53
C TRP A 35 -5.13 -9.95 -2.13
N LEU A 36 -4.76 -10.80 -3.10
CA LEU A 36 -3.86 -11.92 -2.87
C LEU A 36 -2.48 -11.45 -2.38
N ALA A 37 -1.94 -10.38 -2.99
CA ALA A 37 -0.69 -9.78 -2.53
C ALA A 37 -0.79 -9.39 -1.05
N PHE A 38 -1.84 -8.66 -0.66
CA PHE A 38 -2.01 -8.25 0.74
C PHE A 38 -2.23 -9.42 1.69
N ALA A 39 -2.95 -10.45 1.28
CA ALA A 39 -3.10 -11.68 2.06
C ALA A 39 -1.75 -12.34 2.35
N LEU A 40 -0.80 -12.25 1.41
CA LEU A 40 0.55 -12.77 1.56
C LEU A 40 1.38 -12.07 2.64
N LEU A 41 1.06 -10.82 2.98
CA LEU A 41 1.71 -10.08 4.06
C LEU A 41 1.13 -10.38 5.44
N ALA A 42 -0.05 -11.00 5.53
CA ALA A 42 -0.67 -11.29 6.81
C ALA A 42 0.21 -12.17 7.72
N PRO A 43 0.84 -13.26 7.25
CA PRO A 43 1.69 -14.10 8.10
C PRO A 43 2.91 -13.36 8.70
N PRO A 44 3.72 -12.62 7.92
CA PRO A 44 4.82 -11.81 8.46
C PRO A 44 4.35 -10.75 9.48
N VAL A 45 3.22 -10.08 9.22
CA VAL A 45 2.64 -9.11 10.16
C VAL A 45 2.29 -9.80 11.47
N LEU A 46 1.56 -10.92 11.42
CA LEU A 46 1.13 -11.66 12.61
C LEU A 46 2.30 -12.20 13.42
N THR A 47 3.40 -12.61 12.78
CA THR A 47 4.60 -13.04 13.51
C THR A 47 5.20 -11.94 14.35
N MET A 48 5.22 -10.71 13.84
CA MET A 48 5.74 -9.56 14.56
C MET A 48 4.85 -9.15 15.74
N PHE A 49 3.55 -9.51 15.70
CA PHE A 49 2.61 -9.37 16.82
C PHE A 49 2.61 -10.57 17.80
N LYS A 50 3.64 -11.43 17.77
CA LYS A 50 3.74 -12.64 18.61
C LYS A 50 2.63 -13.67 18.36
N LEU A 51 2.06 -13.70 17.15
CA LEU A 51 1.12 -14.72 16.68
C LEU A 51 1.74 -15.55 15.53
N PRO A 52 2.76 -16.37 15.79
CA PRO A 52 3.54 -17.04 14.75
C PRO A 52 2.83 -18.23 14.09
N GLN A 53 1.64 -18.61 14.56
CA GLN A 53 0.94 -19.85 14.16
C GLN A 53 0.75 -19.94 12.64
N LEU A 54 0.29 -18.84 12.02
CA LEU A 54 0.04 -18.82 10.57
C LEU A 54 1.34 -18.95 9.77
N GLN A 55 2.39 -18.26 10.21
CA GLN A 55 3.70 -18.36 9.57
C GLN A 55 4.29 -19.76 9.72
N ALA A 56 4.23 -20.33 10.92
CA ALA A 56 4.74 -21.67 11.19
C ALA A 56 4.06 -22.69 10.27
N LEU A 57 2.73 -22.65 10.13
CA LEU A 57 1.99 -23.53 9.21
C LEU A 57 2.48 -23.37 7.76
N ILE A 58 2.68 -22.14 7.30
CA ILE A 58 3.16 -21.87 5.94
C ILE A 58 4.60 -22.37 5.76
N THR A 59 5.50 -22.08 6.69
CA THR A 59 6.89 -22.54 6.63
C THR A 59 6.99 -24.07 6.74
N THR A 60 6.13 -24.74 7.51
CA THR A 60 6.10 -26.20 7.61
C THR A 60 5.65 -26.86 6.30
N ASN A 61 4.67 -26.27 5.59
CA ASN A 61 4.16 -26.86 4.35
C ASN A 61 5.00 -26.52 3.11
N ILE A 62 5.63 -25.34 3.08
CA ILE A 62 6.28 -24.79 1.87
C ILE A 62 7.79 -24.57 2.06
N GLY A 63 8.33 -24.84 3.26
CA GLY A 63 9.75 -24.71 3.58
C GLY A 63 10.25 -23.27 3.49
N ALA A 64 11.45 -23.08 2.93
CA ALA A 64 12.11 -21.77 2.79
C ALA A 64 11.29 -20.75 1.98
N TRP A 65 10.43 -21.22 1.07
CA TRP A 65 9.51 -20.39 0.29
C TRP A 65 8.37 -19.80 1.13
N GLY A 66 8.12 -20.40 2.30
CA GLY A 66 7.22 -19.87 3.31
C GLY A 66 7.89 -18.94 4.30
N SER A 67 9.13 -18.47 4.07
CA SER A 67 9.82 -17.52 4.97
C SER A 67 9.25 -16.10 4.84
N PRO A 68 9.36 -15.24 5.89
CA PRO A 68 8.85 -13.87 5.83
C PRO A 68 9.41 -13.07 4.65
N LEU A 69 10.71 -13.23 4.37
CA LEU A 69 11.38 -12.61 3.24
C LEU A 69 10.80 -13.07 1.90
N ALA A 70 10.60 -14.39 1.71
CA ALA A 70 10.02 -14.93 0.48
C ALA A 70 8.60 -14.39 0.25
N LEU A 71 7.79 -14.30 1.31
CA LEU A 71 6.43 -13.74 1.23
C LEU A 71 6.44 -12.25 0.83
N VAL A 72 7.37 -11.46 1.34
CA VAL A 72 7.52 -10.06 0.93
C VAL A 72 7.99 -9.95 -0.52
N ILE A 73 8.89 -10.81 -0.98
CA ILE A 73 9.33 -10.85 -2.38
C ILE A 73 8.14 -11.19 -3.29
N TYR A 74 7.40 -12.25 -2.97
CA TYR A 74 6.19 -12.63 -3.72
C TYR A 74 5.16 -11.51 -3.73
N PHE A 75 4.96 -10.85 -2.59
CA PHE A 75 4.12 -9.68 -2.49
C PHE A 75 4.52 -8.62 -3.52
N TYR A 76 5.80 -8.21 -3.57
CA TYR A 76 6.27 -7.23 -4.56
C TYR A 76 6.07 -7.69 -6.00
N VAL A 77 6.34 -8.96 -6.31
CA VAL A 77 6.15 -9.50 -7.67
C VAL A 77 4.68 -9.40 -8.07
N ILE A 78 3.76 -9.87 -7.23
CA ILE A 78 2.31 -9.85 -7.51
C ILE A 78 1.80 -8.41 -7.64
N LEU A 79 2.26 -7.52 -6.77
CA LEU A 79 1.89 -6.10 -6.79
C LEU A 79 2.44 -5.40 -8.04
N PHE A 80 3.68 -5.69 -8.44
CA PHE A 80 4.27 -5.21 -9.68
C PHE A 80 3.42 -5.62 -10.89
N LEU A 81 3.05 -6.90 -10.97
CA LEU A 81 2.13 -7.40 -12.01
C LEU A 81 0.81 -6.62 -12.01
N ARG A 82 0.22 -6.38 -10.84
CA ARG A 82 -1.00 -5.56 -10.72
C ARG A 82 -0.81 -4.16 -11.29
N VAL A 83 0.34 -3.52 -11.06
CA VAL A 83 0.57 -2.13 -11.48
C VAL A 83 0.80 -2.04 -12.98
N PHE A 84 1.62 -2.91 -13.55
CA PHE A 84 1.92 -2.92 -14.98
C PHE A 84 0.71 -3.33 -15.82
N PHE A 85 -0.05 -4.33 -15.37
CA PHE A 85 -1.14 -4.87 -16.15
C PHE A 85 -2.52 -4.38 -15.70
N GLY A 86 -2.67 -3.75 -14.54
CA GLY A 86 -3.95 -3.33 -14.00
C GLY A 86 -4.30 -1.86 -14.17
N SER A 87 -3.36 -0.98 -14.52
CA SER A 87 -3.56 0.46 -14.34
C SER A 87 -3.47 1.28 -15.62
N ASP A 88 -4.56 1.99 -15.90
CA ASP A 88 -4.64 3.15 -16.82
C ASP A 88 -4.43 4.47 -16.02
N GLN A 89 -3.72 4.41 -14.88
CA GLN A 89 -3.62 5.49 -13.88
C GLN A 89 -2.18 5.98 -13.67
N ARG A 90 -2.00 6.98 -12.79
CA ARG A 90 -0.68 7.57 -12.47
C ARG A 90 0.22 6.53 -11.81
N TYR A 91 1.31 6.19 -12.49
CA TYR A 91 2.38 5.33 -11.96
C TYR A 91 3.23 6.00 -10.88
N THR A 92 3.29 7.34 -10.86
CA THR A 92 4.17 8.10 -9.95
C THR A 92 3.94 7.82 -8.46
N PRO A 93 2.72 7.97 -7.90
CA PRO A 93 2.49 7.66 -6.48
C PRO A 93 2.73 6.18 -6.18
N VAL A 94 2.49 5.29 -7.14
CA VAL A 94 2.69 3.84 -7.04
C VAL A 94 4.15 3.47 -6.88
N LEU A 95 4.99 3.96 -7.79
CA LEU A 95 6.45 3.75 -7.73
C LEU A 95 7.06 4.37 -6.48
N LEU A 96 6.62 5.57 -6.09
CA LEU A 96 7.06 6.19 -4.85
C LEU A 96 6.67 5.36 -3.62
N GLY A 97 5.44 4.87 -3.61
CA GLY A 97 4.96 3.96 -2.57
C GLY A 97 5.79 2.70 -2.46
N TYR A 98 6.14 2.08 -3.59
CA TYR A 98 7.02 0.91 -3.60
C TYR A 98 8.41 1.20 -3.06
N ALA A 99 9.02 2.31 -3.46
CA ALA A 99 10.35 2.67 -2.99
C ALA A 99 10.35 2.89 -1.46
N LEU A 100 9.34 3.61 -0.97
CA LEU A 100 9.20 3.90 0.46
C LEU A 100 8.85 2.64 1.26
N SER A 101 7.93 1.82 0.78
CA SER A 101 7.59 0.56 1.45
C SER A 101 8.76 -0.42 1.46
N PHE A 102 9.58 -0.41 0.42
CA PHE A 102 10.77 -1.25 0.35
C PHE A 102 11.79 -0.82 1.41
N LEU A 103 11.96 0.49 1.60
CA LEU A 103 12.78 1.04 2.66
C LEU A 103 12.27 0.58 4.04
N TYR A 104 10.97 0.71 4.30
CA TYR A 104 10.35 0.29 5.55
C TYR A 104 10.49 -1.22 5.81
N PHE A 105 10.29 -2.06 4.80
CA PHE A 105 10.49 -3.50 4.94
C PHE A 105 11.96 -3.88 5.11
N SER A 106 12.90 -3.15 4.50
CA SER A 106 14.34 -3.37 4.71
C SER A 106 14.79 -2.98 6.12
N ILE A 107 14.05 -2.10 6.78
CA ILE A 107 14.26 -1.74 8.19
C ILE A 107 13.64 -2.78 9.13
N ALA A 108 12.52 -3.41 8.72
CA ALA A 108 11.78 -4.36 9.53
C ALA A 108 12.24 -5.83 9.38
N LEU A 109 12.84 -6.16 8.25
CA LEU A 109 13.33 -7.50 7.93
C LEU A 109 14.82 -7.41 7.65
N ASP A 110 15.60 -8.29 8.26
CA ASP A 110 17.02 -8.43 7.94
C ASP A 110 17.16 -9.07 6.54
N ILE A 111 17.30 -8.20 5.54
CA ILE A 111 17.55 -8.59 4.15
C ILE A 111 19.05 -8.54 3.93
N GLY A 112 19.69 -9.65 3.55
CA GLY A 112 21.15 -9.76 3.55
C GLY A 112 21.94 -8.65 2.84
N PHE A 113 21.42 -8.04 1.76
CA PHE A 113 22.10 -6.91 1.08
C PHE A 113 21.82 -5.53 1.70
N MET A 114 20.78 -5.42 2.54
CA MET A 114 20.35 -4.21 3.26
C MET A 114 20.50 -4.35 4.79
N SER A 115 21.22 -5.36 5.27
CA SER A 115 21.47 -5.55 6.71
C SER A 115 22.11 -4.31 7.35
N TRP A 116 22.95 -3.59 6.59
CA TRP A 116 23.53 -2.31 7.03
C TRP A 116 22.46 -1.24 7.36
N LEU A 117 21.34 -1.22 6.63
CA LEU A 117 20.25 -0.28 6.85
C LEU A 117 19.40 -0.73 8.05
N TYR A 118 19.16 -2.05 8.17
CA TYR A 118 18.52 -2.65 9.33
C TYR A 118 19.27 -2.28 10.61
N ASP A 119 20.58 -2.51 10.65
CA ASP A 119 21.46 -2.19 11.78
C ASP A 119 21.46 -0.69 12.10
N LEU A 120 21.49 0.17 11.06
CA LEU A 120 21.49 1.62 11.25
C LEU A 120 20.16 2.11 11.83
N ALA A 121 19.04 1.57 11.35
CA ALA A 121 17.71 1.93 11.82
C ALA A 121 17.47 1.48 13.27
N HIS A 122 18.00 0.32 13.66
CA HIS A 122 17.90 -0.19 15.03
C HIS A 122 18.69 0.62 16.07
N ARG A 123 19.62 1.48 15.64
CA ARG A 123 20.27 2.46 16.53
C ARG A 123 19.35 3.61 16.92
N VAL A 124 18.24 3.78 16.20
CA VAL A 124 17.31 4.87 16.42
C VAL A 124 16.09 4.32 17.19
N PRO A 125 15.80 4.78 18.42
CA PRO A 125 14.82 4.15 19.32
C PRO A 125 13.41 4.02 18.76
N PHE A 126 12.99 4.94 17.89
CA PHE A 126 11.66 4.90 17.30
C PHE A 126 11.55 3.97 16.08
N LEU A 127 12.68 3.56 15.49
CA LEU A 127 12.75 2.66 14.33
C LEU A 127 13.08 1.21 14.71
N SER A 128 13.50 0.95 15.95
CA SER A 128 13.85 -0.39 16.44
C SER A 128 12.65 -1.33 16.63
N TYR A 129 11.43 -0.87 16.32
CA TYR A 129 10.22 -1.68 16.40
C TYR A 129 9.89 -2.23 15.00
N ASP A 130 10.40 -3.41 14.68
CA ASP A 130 10.21 -4.10 13.39
C ASP A 130 8.74 -4.12 12.94
N ALA A 131 7.83 -4.43 13.86
CA ALA A 131 6.39 -4.47 13.61
C ALA A 131 5.87 -3.13 13.07
N MET A 132 6.31 -2.01 13.64
CA MET A 132 5.84 -0.67 13.28
C MET A 132 6.38 -0.25 11.92
N SER A 133 7.66 -0.54 11.66
CA SER A 133 8.28 -0.34 10.36
C SER A 133 7.59 -1.17 9.28
N LEU A 134 7.27 -2.43 9.56
CA LEU A 134 6.55 -3.28 8.62
C LEU A 134 5.15 -2.74 8.35
N ILE A 135 4.37 -2.38 9.37
CA ILE A 135 3.03 -1.79 9.21
C ILE A 135 3.10 -0.49 8.42
N ALA A 136 4.06 0.38 8.70
CA ALA A 136 4.27 1.62 7.95
C ALA A 136 4.49 1.32 6.46
N GLY A 137 5.32 0.32 6.13
CA GLY A 137 5.50 -0.15 4.75
C GLY A 137 4.19 -0.61 4.09
N VAL A 138 3.35 -1.38 4.79
CA VAL A 138 2.04 -1.81 4.29
C VAL A 138 1.10 -0.61 4.07
N VAL A 139 1.03 0.31 5.03
CA VAL A 139 0.19 1.51 4.96
C VAL A 139 0.60 2.40 3.79
N VAL A 140 1.89 2.60 3.58
CA VAL A 140 2.43 3.37 2.44
C VAL A 140 1.94 2.80 1.11
N ILE A 141 1.94 1.47 0.95
CA ILE A 141 1.44 0.82 -0.27
C ILE A 141 -0.05 1.02 -0.44
N PHE A 142 -0.84 0.94 0.63
CA PHE A 142 -2.27 1.21 0.59
C PHE A 142 -2.56 2.65 0.17
N LEU A 143 -1.90 3.63 0.81
CA LEU A 143 -2.04 5.04 0.47
C LEU A 143 -1.61 5.31 -0.97
N SER A 144 -0.51 4.71 -1.40
CA SER A 144 0.02 4.85 -2.75
C SER A 144 -0.95 4.33 -3.82
N ASN A 145 -1.54 3.16 -3.58
CA ASN A 145 -2.57 2.60 -4.44
C ASN A 145 -3.84 3.47 -4.44
N ALA A 146 -4.24 4.02 -3.29
CA ALA A 146 -5.39 4.91 -3.19
C ALA A 146 -5.16 6.22 -3.98
N LEU A 147 -3.98 6.82 -3.84
CA LEU A 147 -3.59 8.06 -4.53
C LEU A 147 -3.44 7.87 -6.04
N SER A 148 -3.02 6.70 -6.51
CA SER A 148 -2.94 6.40 -7.94
C SER A 148 -4.29 6.59 -8.65
N GLY A 149 -5.40 6.32 -7.97
CA GLY A 149 -6.75 6.53 -8.49
C GLY A 149 -7.18 8.00 -8.57
N VAL A 150 -6.52 8.90 -7.86
CA VAL A 150 -6.89 10.33 -7.76
C VAL A 150 -6.24 11.11 -8.91
N LYS A 151 -7.01 11.33 -9.99
CA LYS A 151 -6.53 12.00 -11.21
C LYS A 151 -6.04 13.45 -11.05
N LYS A 152 -6.34 14.11 -9.93
CA LYS A 152 -6.02 15.54 -9.68
C LYS A 152 -4.96 15.78 -8.59
N ALA A 153 -4.33 14.73 -8.06
CA ALA A 153 -3.30 14.91 -7.04
C ALA A 153 -1.99 15.44 -7.67
N ASN A 154 -1.39 16.45 -7.04
CA ASN A 154 -0.08 16.97 -7.41
C ASN A 154 1.01 16.14 -6.73
N TRP A 155 2.20 16.07 -7.34
CA TRP A 155 3.35 15.30 -6.81
C TRP A 155 3.74 15.68 -5.37
N ILE A 156 3.49 16.92 -4.96
CA ILE A 156 3.71 17.39 -3.58
C ILE A 156 2.78 16.68 -2.60
N VAL A 157 1.50 16.50 -2.99
CA VAL A 157 0.52 15.77 -2.17
C VAL A 157 0.97 14.32 -2.04
N ASP A 158 1.45 13.71 -3.13
CA ASP A 158 1.97 12.35 -3.10
C ASP A 158 3.15 12.23 -2.12
N ALA A 159 4.10 13.18 -2.14
CA ALA A 159 5.24 13.18 -1.23
C ALA A 159 4.83 13.37 0.24
N ILE A 160 3.95 14.32 0.54
CA ILE A 160 3.49 14.57 1.92
C ILE A 160 2.73 13.35 2.44
N VAL A 161 1.79 12.83 1.65
CA VAL A 161 0.94 11.72 2.09
C VAL A 161 1.70 10.41 2.15
N LEU A 162 2.66 10.15 1.25
CA LEU A 162 3.39 8.87 1.20
C LEU A 162 4.66 8.84 2.04
N ALA A 163 5.38 9.95 2.15
CA ALA A 163 6.61 10.00 2.93
C ALA A 163 6.36 10.59 4.32
N LEU A 164 5.82 11.81 4.39
CA LEU A 164 5.77 12.56 5.64
C LEU A 164 4.77 11.95 6.64
N LEU A 165 3.59 11.56 6.18
CA LEU A 165 2.55 11.02 7.04
C LEU A 165 2.94 9.66 7.67
N PRO A 166 3.44 8.66 6.91
CA PRO A 166 3.84 7.38 7.49
C PRO A 166 5.11 7.51 8.34
N ALA A 167 6.06 8.36 7.94
CA ALA A 167 7.26 8.61 8.76
C ALA A 167 6.89 9.29 10.09
N GLY A 168 6.03 10.31 10.05
CA GLY A 168 5.55 10.99 11.25
C GLY A 168 4.74 10.06 12.16
N ALA A 169 3.89 9.21 11.58
CA ALA A 169 3.16 8.19 12.32
C ALA A 169 4.09 7.17 12.98
N LEU A 170 5.15 6.75 12.28
CA LEU A 170 6.15 5.82 12.81
C LEU A 170 6.98 6.44 13.95
N VAL A 171 7.38 7.71 13.81
CA VAL A 171 8.05 8.45 14.89
C VAL A 171 7.13 8.61 16.10
N ALA A 172 5.88 9.00 15.90
CA ALA A 172 4.90 9.12 16.98
C ALA A 172 4.68 7.75 17.66
N ALA A 173 4.51 6.70 16.86
CA ALA A 173 4.39 5.33 17.36
C ALA A 173 5.59 4.95 18.23
N GLY A 174 6.82 5.15 17.75
CA GLY A 174 8.04 4.85 18.49
C GLY A 174 8.25 5.67 19.77
N ILE A 175 7.62 6.84 19.91
CA ILE A 175 7.67 7.66 21.13
C ILE A 175 6.57 7.27 22.13
N TYR A 176 5.35 7.01 21.65
CA TYR A 176 4.18 6.81 22.51
C TYR A 176 3.92 5.35 22.88
N LEU A 177 4.19 4.39 21.99
CA LEU A 177 3.96 2.96 22.27
C LEU A 177 4.86 2.36 23.36
N PRO A 178 6.16 2.71 23.50
CA PRO A 178 6.96 2.18 24.61
C PRO A 178 6.35 2.55 25.96
N ASN A 179 5.98 3.84 26.10
CA ASN A 179 5.32 4.38 27.29
C ASN A 179 3.94 3.76 27.56
N LEU A 180 3.21 3.36 26.52
CA LEU A 180 1.86 2.78 26.65
C LEU A 180 1.87 1.27 26.92
N LEU A 181 2.85 0.55 26.38
CA LEU A 181 2.96 -0.91 26.46
C LEU A 181 3.87 -1.41 27.58
N GLY A 182 4.51 -0.50 28.33
CA GLY A 182 5.26 -0.82 29.56
C GLY A 182 6.62 -1.45 29.31
N PHE A 183 7.30 -1.08 28.23
CA PHE A 183 8.70 -1.43 27.97
C PHE A 183 9.60 -0.20 28.15
#